data_AF-A0A931KFH0-F1
#
_entry.id   AF-A0A931KFH0-F1
#
_cell.length_a   1.000
_cell.length_b   1.000
_cell.length_c   1.000
_cell.angle_alpha   90.00
_cell.angle_beta   90.00
_cell.angle_gamma   90.00
#
_symmetry.space_group_name_H-M   'P 1'
#
loop_
_entity.id
_entity.type
_entity.pdbx_description
1 polymer ?
#
loop_
_entity_poly.entity_id
_entity_poly.type
_entity_poly.pdbx_seq_one_letter_code
_entity_poly.pdbx_strand_id
1 'polypeptide(L)'
;MLEHIEFQDRILAMARNLSLVSDDECFSSSEVAVNLGITDQEVLCALARLEETDWVVRFESDWSIPATGKTRWVVMEHARLTIGKRYEVLAIENDLYRILDDSDDPVLYDPSCFKIIDDSRPSFWICRTVEDGVLYCEPPEWARDCFFEKYHDGVESVRDQFWKDLRKHYPFTWSERLKQR
;
A
#
# COMPACT_ATOMS: atom_id res chain seq x y z
N MET A 1 9.16 -16.12 -17.50
CA MET A 1 8.25 -15.10 -16.96
C MET A 1 7.96 -15.34 -15.48
N LEU A 2 7.61 -16.57 -15.09
CA LEU A 2 7.40 -16.95 -13.68
C LEU A 2 8.64 -16.76 -12.78
N GLU A 3 9.85 -17.13 -13.22
CA GLU A 3 11.08 -16.94 -12.42
C GLU A 3 11.40 -15.48 -12.10
N HIS A 4 10.97 -14.53 -12.94
CA HIS A 4 11.23 -13.10 -12.71
C HIS A 4 10.29 -12.48 -11.68
N ILE A 5 9.04 -12.98 -11.60
CA ILE A 5 8.06 -12.56 -10.60
C ILE A 5 8.50 -13.05 -9.21
N GLU A 6 8.85 -14.34 -9.09
CA GLU A 6 9.38 -14.89 -7.83
C GLU A 6 10.66 -14.18 -7.36
N PHE A 7 11.49 -13.69 -8.29
CA PHE A 7 12.69 -12.94 -7.96
C PHE A 7 12.38 -11.54 -7.40
N GLN A 8 11.45 -10.82 -8.00
CA GLN A 8 11.00 -9.51 -7.50
C GLN A 8 10.31 -9.64 -6.14
N ASP A 9 9.48 -10.66 -5.95
CA ASP A 9 8.80 -10.92 -4.68
C ASP A 9 9.80 -11.19 -3.55
N ARG A 10 10.87 -11.94 -3.83
CA ARG A 10 11.94 -12.19 -2.84
C ARG A 10 12.70 -10.91 -2.46
N ILE A 11 12.99 -10.05 -3.44
CA ILE A 11 13.65 -8.76 -3.20
C ILE A 11 12.74 -7.84 -2.40
N LEU A 12 11.47 -7.75 -2.78
CA LEU A 12 10.49 -6.93 -2.10
C LEU A 12 10.25 -7.42 -0.66
N ALA A 13 10.11 -8.73 -0.44
CA ALA A 13 9.99 -9.30 0.90
C ALA A 13 11.21 -8.97 1.79
N MET A 14 12.42 -8.99 1.22
CA MET A 14 13.62 -8.58 1.95
C MET A 14 13.65 -7.08 2.22
N ALA A 15 13.30 -6.26 1.23
CA ALA A 15 13.21 -4.82 1.38
C ALA A 15 12.21 -4.42 2.49
N ARG A 16 11.04 -5.07 2.54
CA ARG A 16 10.05 -4.88 3.63
C ARG A 16 10.67 -5.17 4.99
N ASN A 17 11.34 -6.31 5.14
CA ASN A 17 11.99 -6.68 6.41
C ASN A 17 13.06 -5.66 6.84
N LEU A 18 13.86 -5.17 5.89
CA LEU A 18 14.91 -4.17 6.17
C LEU A 18 14.31 -2.82 6.54
N SER A 19 13.27 -2.36 5.84
CA SER A 19 12.53 -1.15 6.19
C SER A 19 11.94 -1.22 7.59
N LEU A 20 11.37 -2.36 8.00
CA LEU A 20 10.75 -2.54 9.33
C LEU A 20 11.75 -2.47 10.50
N VAL A 21 13.04 -2.74 10.26
CA VAL A 21 14.08 -2.73 11.31
C VAL A 21 14.95 -1.46 11.27
N SER A 22 14.71 -0.56 10.33
CA SER A 22 15.48 0.67 10.17
C SER A 22 14.78 1.86 10.84
N ASP A 23 15.56 2.75 11.46
CA ASP A 23 15.04 3.94 12.16
C ASP A 23 14.43 4.97 11.19
N ASP A 24 14.85 4.97 9.92
CA ASP A 24 14.39 5.88 8.87
C ASP A 24 13.46 5.17 7.85
N GLU A 25 13.04 3.94 8.14
CA GLU A 25 12.19 3.09 7.29
C GLU A 25 12.74 2.84 5.86
N CYS A 26 14.04 3.12 5.66
CA CYS A 26 14.69 2.98 4.36
C CYS A 26 15.63 1.77 4.31
N PHE A 27 15.92 1.32 3.09
CA PHE A 27 16.93 0.29 2.81
C PHE A 27 17.80 0.69 1.63
N SER A 28 18.91 -0.02 1.43
CA SER A 28 19.77 0.09 0.26
C SER A 28 19.83 -1.23 -0.50
N SER A 29 20.17 -1.16 -1.79
CA SER A 29 20.33 -2.40 -2.59
C SER A 29 21.44 -3.29 -2.06
N SER A 30 22.47 -2.71 -1.43
CA SER A 30 23.58 -3.45 -0.86
C SER A 30 23.16 -4.26 0.37
N GLU A 31 22.26 -3.73 1.21
CA GLU A 31 21.71 -4.46 2.36
C GLU A 31 20.86 -5.66 1.91
N VAL A 32 20.01 -5.47 0.90
CA VAL A 32 19.21 -6.55 0.31
C VAL A 32 20.12 -7.62 -0.31
N ALA A 33 21.14 -7.21 -1.07
CA ALA A 33 22.09 -8.09 -1.73
C ALA A 33 22.83 -8.99 -0.71
N VAL A 34 23.32 -8.40 0.39
CA VAL A 34 23.98 -9.13 1.47
C VAL A 34 23.05 -10.17 2.10
N ASN A 35 21.79 -9.80 2.38
CA ASN A 35 20.85 -10.71 3.04
C ASN A 35 20.35 -11.85 2.12
N LEU A 36 20.29 -11.61 0.81
CA LEU A 36 19.86 -12.62 -0.17
C LEU A 36 21.00 -13.42 -0.80
N GLY A 37 22.26 -13.03 -0.56
CA GLY A 37 23.43 -13.69 -1.16
C GLY A 37 23.52 -13.50 -2.68
N ILE A 38 23.05 -12.36 -3.18
CA ILE A 38 23.05 -11.98 -4.61
C ILE A 38 23.86 -10.71 -4.83
N THR A 39 24.05 -10.28 -6.08
CA THR A 39 24.81 -9.06 -6.37
C THR A 39 23.99 -7.78 -6.21
N ASP A 40 24.66 -6.69 -5.84
CA ASP A 40 24.06 -5.35 -5.75
C ASP A 40 23.43 -4.91 -7.08
N GLN A 41 24.06 -5.27 -8.20
CA GLN A 41 23.56 -4.97 -9.55
C GLN A 41 22.24 -5.69 -9.85
N GLU A 42 22.10 -6.95 -9.44
CA GLU A 42 20.84 -7.70 -9.61
C GLU A 42 19.71 -7.06 -8.81
N VAL A 43 20.00 -6.59 -7.59
CA VAL A 43 19.03 -5.87 -6.77
C VAL A 43 18.66 -4.52 -7.39
N LEU A 44 19.63 -3.71 -7.81
CA LEU A 44 19.36 -2.42 -8.46
C LEU A 44 18.49 -2.58 -9.72
N CYS A 45 18.75 -3.61 -10.53
CA CYS A 45 17.92 -3.92 -11.70
C CYS A 45 16.49 -4.32 -11.32
N ALA A 46 16.27 -4.96 -10.17
CA ALA A 46 14.93 -5.27 -9.69
C ALA A 46 14.23 -4.03 -9.09
N LEU A 47 14.94 -3.24 -8.29
CA LEU A 47 14.41 -2.01 -7.68
C LEU A 47 14.01 -0.98 -8.74
N ALA A 48 14.79 -0.83 -9.82
CA ALA A 48 14.41 0.05 -10.93
C ALA A 48 13.06 -0.36 -11.57
N ARG A 49 12.79 -1.67 -11.68
CA ARG A 49 11.50 -2.17 -12.19
C ARG A 49 10.36 -2.00 -11.18
N LEU A 50 10.65 -2.16 -9.90
CA LEU A 50 9.68 -1.92 -8.82
C LEU A 50 9.37 -0.43 -8.67
N GLU A 51 10.32 0.45 -8.98
CA GLU A 51 10.16 1.90 -9.03
C GLU A 51 9.27 2.34 -10.20
N GLU A 52 9.38 1.69 -11.37
CA GLU A 52 8.47 1.92 -12.50
C GLU A 52 6.99 1.59 -12.17
N THR A 53 6.76 0.78 -11.14
CA THR A 53 5.43 0.37 -10.70
C THR A 53 5.04 0.95 -9.34
N ASP A 54 5.81 1.92 -8.81
CA ASP A 54 5.59 2.57 -7.51
C ASP A 54 5.56 1.62 -6.29
N TRP A 55 6.22 0.45 -6.38
CA TRP A 55 6.38 -0.46 -5.23
C TRP A 55 7.51 -0.04 -4.31
N VAL A 56 8.51 0.65 -4.86
CA VAL A 56 9.59 1.29 -4.12
C VAL A 56 9.85 2.68 -4.68
N VAL A 57 10.34 3.59 -3.85
CA VAL A 57 10.78 4.92 -4.31
C VAL A 57 12.13 5.25 -3.72
N ARG A 58 12.94 6.04 -4.43
CA ARG A 58 14.19 6.58 -3.88
C ARG A 58 13.89 7.67 -2.86
N PHE A 59 14.41 7.51 -1.66
CA PHE A 59 14.32 8.48 -0.58
C PHE A 59 15.25 9.67 -0.82
N GLU A 60 14.71 10.89 -0.75
CA GLU A 60 15.45 12.16 -0.86
C GLU A 60 16.49 12.20 -2.00
N SER A 61 16.16 11.64 -3.17
CA SER A 61 17.13 11.49 -4.26
C SER A 61 17.00 12.54 -5.36
N ASP A 62 18.13 12.87 -5.98
CA ASP A 62 18.17 13.54 -7.27
C ASP A 62 17.94 12.53 -8.39
N TRP A 63 16.75 12.59 -8.99
CA TRP A 63 16.29 11.69 -10.07
C TRP A 63 17.12 11.79 -11.35
N SER A 64 17.96 12.82 -11.50
CA SER A 64 18.90 12.93 -12.62
C SER A 64 20.12 12.02 -12.48
N ILE A 65 20.33 11.44 -11.29
CA ILE A 65 21.46 10.58 -10.97
C ILE A 65 21.01 9.10 -10.96
N PRO A 66 21.74 8.19 -11.64
CA PRO A 66 21.47 6.75 -11.54
C PRO A 66 21.57 6.25 -10.10
N ALA A 67 20.68 5.36 -9.69
CA ALA A 67 20.77 4.73 -8.39
C ALA A 67 22.07 3.92 -8.24
N THR A 68 22.57 3.86 -7.01
CA THR A 68 23.79 3.14 -6.63
C THR A 68 23.51 2.25 -5.44
N GLY A 69 24.48 1.41 -5.06
CA GLY A 69 24.46 0.61 -3.83
C GLY A 69 24.13 1.37 -2.54
N LYS A 70 24.31 2.70 -2.54
CA LYS A 70 24.07 3.58 -1.39
C LYS A 70 22.76 4.35 -1.46
N THR A 71 22.06 4.30 -2.59
CA THR A 71 20.76 4.96 -2.73
C THR A 71 19.81 4.39 -1.69
N ARG A 72 19.13 5.27 -0.94
CA ARG A 72 18.11 4.89 0.02
C ARG A 72 16.79 4.73 -0.70
N TRP A 73 16.09 3.65 -0.38
CA TRP A 73 14.82 3.26 -0.97
C TRP A 73 13.80 3.06 0.14
N VAL A 74 12.53 3.35 -0.16
CA VAL A 74 11.40 3.07 0.72
C VAL A 74 10.48 2.08 0.01
N VAL A 75 9.96 1.10 0.74
CA VAL A 75 8.87 0.25 0.22
C VAL A 75 7.55 1.00 0.36
N MET A 76 6.87 1.22 -0.76
CA MET A 76 5.65 2.04 -0.81
C MET A 76 4.45 1.38 -0.12
N GLU A 77 4.40 0.05 -0.05
CA GLU A 77 3.35 -0.69 0.65
C GLU A 77 3.35 -0.48 2.17
N HIS A 78 4.38 0.15 2.73
CA HIS A 78 4.39 0.61 4.12
C HIS A 78 4.40 2.12 4.23
N ALA A 79 4.76 2.82 3.16
CA ALA A 79 4.79 4.26 3.16
C ALA A 79 3.39 4.77 3.53
N ARG A 80 3.34 5.56 4.60
CA ARG A 80 2.14 6.20 5.16
C ARG A 80 1.28 5.31 6.06
N LEU A 81 1.84 4.24 6.63
CA LEU A 81 1.26 3.56 7.79
C LEU A 81 2.15 3.69 9.03
N THR A 82 1.57 4.15 10.13
CA THR A 82 2.21 4.22 11.45
C THR A 82 2.04 2.91 12.20
N ILE A 83 3.15 2.27 12.58
CA ILE A 83 3.13 1.05 13.41
C ILE A 83 2.36 1.29 14.72
N GLY A 84 1.43 0.39 15.03
CA GLY A 84 0.61 0.45 16.25
C GLY A 84 -0.61 1.38 16.16
N LYS A 85 -0.74 2.17 15.08
CA LYS A 85 -1.99 2.91 14.80
C LYS A 85 -3.09 1.95 14.35
N ARG A 86 -4.33 2.31 14.65
CA ARG A 86 -5.52 1.55 14.25
C ARG A 86 -6.08 2.14 12.97
N TYR A 87 -6.38 1.26 12.02
CA TYR A 87 -7.00 1.61 10.73
C TYR A 87 -8.34 0.88 10.62
N GLU A 88 -9.35 1.56 10.13
CA GLU A 88 -10.65 0.96 9.78
C GLU A 88 -10.58 0.50 8.33
N VAL A 89 -10.92 -0.76 8.06
CA VAL A 89 -11.01 -1.26 6.69
C VAL A 89 -12.23 -0.64 6.03
N LEU A 90 -12.02 0.04 4.92
CA LEU A 90 -13.06 0.72 4.16
C LEU A 90 -13.69 -0.19 3.11
N ALA A 91 -12.90 -1.04 2.47
CA ALA A 91 -13.34 -2.05 1.51
C ALA A 91 -12.32 -3.19 1.44
N ILE A 92 -12.73 -4.31 0.84
CA ILE A 92 -11.87 -5.42 0.44
C ILE A 92 -11.91 -5.51 -1.07
N GLU A 93 -10.74 -5.52 -1.71
CA GLU A 93 -10.60 -5.62 -3.15
C GLU A 93 -9.47 -6.58 -3.48
N ASN A 94 -9.77 -7.65 -4.20
CA ASN A 94 -8.80 -8.70 -4.50
C ASN A 94 -8.09 -9.23 -3.23
N ASP A 95 -8.86 -9.49 -2.16
CA ASP A 95 -8.38 -9.88 -0.83
C ASP A 95 -7.46 -8.86 -0.12
N LEU A 96 -7.22 -7.68 -0.71
CA LEU A 96 -6.48 -6.57 -0.10
C LEU A 96 -7.43 -5.67 0.68
N TYR A 97 -6.92 -5.04 1.74
CA TYR A 97 -7.66 -4.07 2.54
C TYR A 97 -7.47 -2.67 1.99
N ARG A 98 -8.57 -2.05 1.57
CA ARG A 98 -8.57 -0.60 1.34
C ARG A 98 -8.71 0.11 2.66
N ILE A 99 -7.72 0.91 3.01
CA ILE A 99 -7.75 1.77 4.20
C ILE A 99 -7.42 3.20 3.80
N LEU A 100 -7.76 4.13 4.68
CA LEU A 100 -7.33 5.52 4.55
C LEU A 100 -6.01 5.66 5.31
N ASP A 101 -4.93 5.88 4.58
CA ASP A 101 -3.57 5.93 5.12
C ASP A 101 -3.31 7.22 5.95
N ASP A 102 -2.08 7.42 6.42
CA ASP A 102 -1.68 8.59 7.21
C ASP A 102 -1.65 9.90 6.41
N SER A 103 -1.80 9.82 5.08
CA SER A 103 -1.89 10.97 4.18
C SER A 103 -3.31 11.31 3.73
N ASP A 104 -4.31 10.63 4.30
CA ASP A 104 -5.71 10.74 3.89
C ASP A 104 -6.01 10.22 2.47
N ASP A 105 -5.23 9.24 1.99
CA ASP A 105 -5.45 8.60 0.68
C ASP A 105 -5.99 7.15 0.82
N PRO A 106 -7.08 6.76 0.12
CA PRO A 106 -7.62 5.42 0.17
C PRO A 106 -6.81 4.45 -0.69
N VAL A 107 -5.93 3.68 -0.06
CA VAL A 107 -4.95 2.79 -0.72
C VAL A 107 -5.21 1.33 -0.32
N LEU A 108 -4.86 0.39 -1.22
CA LEU A 108 -4.92 -1.05 -0.95
C LEU A 108 -3.63 -1.51 -0.27
N TYR A 109 -3.79 -2.25 0.83
CA TYR A 109 -2.70 -2.84 1.58
C TYR A 109 -2.95 -4.33 1.82
N ASP A 110 -1.86 -5.10 1.85
CA ASP A 110 -1.91 -6.51 2.16
C ASP A 110 -2.37 -6.74 3.62
N PRO A 111 -3.30 -7.68 3.89
CA PRO A 111 -3.74 -7.99 5.25
C PRO A 111 -2.61 -8.35 6.22
N SER A 112 -1.46 -8.85 5.73
CA SER A 112 -0.27 -9.16 6.54
C SER A 112 0.38 -7.95 7.20
N CYS A 113 0.09 -6.73 6.74
CA CYS A 113 0.51 -5.49 7.40
C CYS A 113 -0.24 -5.25 8.73
N PHE A 114 -1.30 -6.01 9.02
CA PHE A 114 -2.21 -5.72 10.12
C PHE A 114 -2.42 -6.89 11.07
N LYS A 115 -2.67 -6.54 12.33
CA LYS A 115 -3.31 -7.43 13.29
C LYS A 115 -4.79 -7.08 13.36
N ILE A 116 -5.66 -8.01 13.00
CA ILE A 116 -7.11 -7.83 13.13
C ILE A 116 -7.48 -7.78 14.63
N ILE A 117 -8.13 -6.70 15.04
CA ILE A 117 -8.64 -6.51 16.41
C ILE A 117 -10.16 -6.49 16.50
N ASP A 118 -10.84 -6.29 15.36
CA ASP A 118 -12.29 -6.35 15.17
C ASP A 118 -12.53 -6.88 13.75
N ASP A 119 -13.20 -8.02 13.62
CA ASP A 119 -13.51 -8.68 12.36
C ASP A 119 -14.96 -8.45 11.90
N SER A 120 -15.70 -7.58 12.60
CA SER A 120 -17.07 -7.25 12.25
C SER A 120 -17.12 -6.53 10.90
N ARG A 121 -17.99 -7.02 10.03
CA ARG A 121 -18.22 -6.42 8.71
C ARG A 121 -19.40 -5.47 8.76
N PRO A 122 -19.29 -4.26 8.18
CA PRO A 122 -20.41 -3.36 8.11
C PRO A 122 -21.58 -3.95 7.32
N SER A 123 -22.80 -3.86 7.87
CA SER A 123 -24.00 -4.44 7.26
C SER A 123 -24.41 -3.76 5.94
N PHE A 124 -23.86 -2.58 5.66
CA PHE A 124 -24.11 -1.86 4.41
C PHE A 124 -23.17 -2.29 3.27
N TRP A 125 -22.15 -3.11 3.54
CA TRP A 125 -21.31 -3.65 2.48
C TRP A 125 -22.08 -4.64 1.62
N ILE A 126 -21.84 -4.55 0.31
CA ILE A 126 -22.16 -5.62 -0.61
C ILE A 126 -20.88 -6.43 -0.84
N CYS A 127 -21.00 -7.75 -0.81
CA CYS A 127 -19.88 -8.66 -1.00
C CYS A 127 -20.14 -9.58 -2.18
N ARG A 128 -19.11 -9.81 -2.99
CA ARG A 128 -19.10 -10.80 -4.07
C ARG A 128 -17.79 -11.59 -4.00
N THR A 129 -17.89 -12.87 -4.35
CA THR A 129 -16.74 -13.73 -4.55
C THR A 129 -16.69 -14.06 -6.04
N VAL A 130 -15.53 -13.84 -6.66
CA VAL A 130 -15.33 -14.13 -8.09
C VAL A 130 -14.74 -15.53 -8.28
N GLU A 131 -14.56 -15.95 -9.54
CA GLU A 131 -13.81 -17.17 -9.84
C GLU A 131 -12.43 -17.12 -9.15
N ASP A 132 -11.97 -18.25 -8.63
CA ASP A 132 -10.80 -18.40 -7.75
C ASP A 132 -10.98 -18.04 -6.27
N GLY A 133 -12.20 -17.67 -5.84
CA GLY A 133 -12.51 -17.51 -4.41
C GLY A 133 -12.11 -16.16 -3.82
N VAL A 134 -11.62 -15.25 -4.67
CA VAL A 134 -11.21 -13.90 -4.32
C VAL A 134 -12.39 -13.06 -3.85
N LEU A 135 -12.23 -12.36 -2.73
CA LEU A 135 -13.28 -11.56 -2.12
C LEU A 135 -13.22 -10.08 -2.54
N TYR A 136 -14.40 -9.54 -2.85
CA TYR A 136 -14.65 -8.10 -2.95
C TYR A 136 -15.79 -7.75 -2.00
N CYS A 137 -15.59 -6.76 -1.14
CA CYS A 137 -16.60 -6.24 -0.23
C CYS A 137 -16.47 -4.72 -0.10
N GLU A 138 -17.53 -3.98 -0.38
CA GLU A 138 -17.46 -2.52 -0.41
C GLU A 138 -18.84 -1.87 -0.20
N PRO A 139 -18.91 -0.57 0.15
CA PRO A 139 -20.14 0.20 0.03
C PRO A 139 -20.71 0.13 -1.39
N PRO A 140 -22.04 0.03 -1.54
CA PRO A 140 -22.67 -0.07 -2.86
C PRO A 140 -22.38 1.17 -3.74
N GLU A 141 -22.14 2.33 -3.14
CA GLU A 141 -21.76 3.56 -3.84
C GLU A 141 -20.38 3.45 -4.53
N TRP A 142 -19.50 2.57 -4.02
CA TRP A 142 -18.13 2.39 -4.50
C TRP A 142 -17.98 1.26 -5.52
N ALA A 143 -18.93 0.31 -5.54
CA ALA A 143 -18.98 -0.84 -6.45
C ALA A 143 -19.27 -0.51 -7.94
N ARG A 144 -18.96 0.71 -8.37
CA ARG A 144 -19.09 1.18 -9.76
C ARG A 144 -17.75 1.11 -10.47
N ASP A 145 -17.79 0.93 -11.78
CA ASP A 145 -16.59 0.80 -12.60
C ASP A 145 -15.63 1.98 -12.41
N CYS A 146 -14.39 1.61 -12.06
CA CYS A 146 -13.25 2.48 -11.87
C CYS A 146 -13.47 3.57 -10.81
N PHE A 147 -14.15 3.29 -9.69
CA PHE A 147 -14.40 4.31 -8.65
C PHE A 147 -13.09 4.90 -8.12
N PHE A 148 -12.16 4.06 -7.70
CA PHE A 148 -10.94 4.52 -7.03
C PHE A 148 -9.91 5.07 -8.01
N GLU A 149 -9.85 4.55 -9.23
CA GLU A 149 -9.05 5.10 -10.31
C GLU A 149 -9.51 6.54 -10.61
N LYS A 150 -10.83 6.77 -10.72
CA LYS A 150 -11.36 8.15 -10.87
C LYS A 150 -11.10 9.03 -9.66
N TYR A 151 -11.10 8.46 -8.45
CA TYR A 151 -10.72 9.18 -7.23
C TYR A 151 -9.26 9.65 -7.31
N HIS A 152 -8.35 8.76 -7.70
CA HIS A 152 -6.91 9.02 -7.82
C HIS A 152 -6.59 9.96 -9.00
N ASP A 153 -7.32 9.84 -10.11
CA ASP A 153 -7.28 10.76 -11.26
C ASP A 153 -7.77 12.18 -10.93
N GLY A 154 -8.36 12.39 -9.76
CA GLY A 154 -8.77 13.71 -9.31
C GLY A 154 -10.16 14.14 -9.76
N VAL A 155 -11.03 13.21 -10.15
CA VAL A 155 -12.41 13.53 -10.52
C VAL A 155 -13.16 14.05 -9.29
N GLU A 156 -13.44 15.35 -9.27
CA GLU A 156 -14.00 16.09 -8.11
C GLU A 156 -15.27 15.44 -7.56
N SER A 157 -16.24 15.10 -8.42
CA SER A 157 -17.50 14.48 -8.00
C SER A 157 -17.32 13.10 -7.36
N VAL A 158 -16.25 12.37 -7.70
CA VAL A 158 -15.91 11.09 -7.10
C VAL A 158 -15.27 11.30 -5.72
N ARG A 159 -14.35 12.27 -5.61
CA ARG A 159 -13.74 12.64 -4.33
C ARG A 159 -14.77 13.15 -3.32
N ASP A 160 -15.68 14.01 -3.76
CA ASP A 160 -16.78 14.52 -2.93
C ASP A 160 -17.68 13.38 -2.43
N GLN A 161 -18.01 12.44 -3.31
CA GLN A 161 -18.82 11.28 -2.95
C GLN A 161 -18.07 10.40 -1.94
N PHE A 162 -16.79 10.11 -2.16
CA PHE A 162 -15.95 9.36 -1.22
C PHE A 162 -15.98 9.99 0.18
N TRP A 163 -15.69 11.29 0.30
CA TRP A 163 -15.65 11.97 1.60
C TRP A 163 -17.01 12.05 2.28
N LYS A 164 -18.09 12.20 1.50
CA LYS A 164 -19.46 12.16 2.00
C LYS A 164 -19.81 10.78 2.58
N ASP A 165 -19.45 9.71 1.87
CA ASP A 165 -19.71 8.34 2.31
C ASP A 165 -18.84 7.98 3.51
N LEU A 166 -17.56 8.37 3.50
CA LEU A 166 -16.64 8.18 4.61
C LEU A 166 -17.21 8.76 5.91
N ARG A 167 -17.67 10.02 5.86
CA ARG A 167 -18.30 10.70 7.00
C ARG A 167 -19.58 10.00 7.48
N LYS A 168 -20.37 9.46 6.57
CA LYS A 168 -21.66 8.82 6.87
C LYS A 168 -21.48 7.42 7.47
N HIS A 169 -20.50 6.66 6.98
CA HIS A 169 -20.40 5.22 7.21
C HIS A 169 -19.25 4.80 8.13
N TYR A 170 -18.21 5.63 8.25
CA TYR A 170 -16.97 5.29 8.98
C TYR A 170 -16.64 6.37 10.03
N PRO A 171 -17.47 6.49 11.09
CA PRO A 171 -17.35 7.57 12.06
C PRO A 171 -16.06 7.50 12.89
N PHE A 172 -15.47 6.31 13.09
CA PHE A 172 -14.18 6.18 13.77
C PHE A 172 -13.08 6.84 12.93
N THR A 173 -12.93 6.41 11.67
CA THR A 173 -12.02 7.01 10.70
C THR A 173 -12.25 8.52 10.57
N TRP A 174 -13.50 8.95 10.42
CA TRP A 174 -13.80 10.38 10.33
C TRP A 174 -13.41 11.17 11.59
N SER A 175 -13.64 10.62 12.79
CA SER A 175 -13.38 11.30 14.06
C SER A 175 -11.89 11.49 14.34
N GLU A 176 -11.03 10.56 13.94
CA GLU A 176 -9.57 10.69 14.11
C GLU A 176 -9.02 11.92 13.39
N ARG A 177 -9.64 12.34 12.28
CA ARG A 177 -9.25 13.54 11.51
C ARG A 177 -9.61 14.84 12.18
N LEU A 178 -10.65 14.85 13.03
CA LEU A 178 -11.03 16.04 13.79
C LEU A 178 -10.08 16.31 14.97
N LYS A 179 -9.35 15.29 15.44
CA LYS A 179 -8.40 15.42 16.56
C LYS A 179 -7.02 15.93 16.15
N GLN A 180 -6.72 15.92 14.85
CA GLN A 180 -5.41 16.30 14.28
C GLN A 180 -5.39 17.72 13.71
N ARG A 181 -6.48 18.49 13.88
CA ARG A 181 -6.60 19.91 13.50
C ARG A 181 -6.68 20.79 14.75
#